data_AF-A0A7X3MDC1-F1
#
_entry.id   AF-A0A7X3MDC1-F1
#
_cell.length_a   1.000
_cell.length_b   1.000
_cell.length_c   1.000
_cell.angle_alpha   90.00
_cell.angle_beta   90.00
_cell.angle_gamma   90.00
#
_symmetry.space_group_name_H-M   'P 1'
#
loop_
_entity.id
_entity.type
_entity.pdbx_description
1 polymer ?
#
loop_
_entity_poly.entity_id
_entity_poly.type
_entity_poly.pdbx_seq_one_letter_code
_entity_poly.pdbx_strand_id
1 'polypeptide(L)'
;MDSRYTVDEVEALARKCILLGKEKRPELQWVKKHYEHIQEKYQLKNKTETDRFLYEKMYGHAPEKSTEFLKIRYWRTGNYVPGSREQCLLFGNALELSEDELRFMLQGFCDRSEDIYATEASQQNEKCRKRQEYLKEIIENYIKNVSRDRLKNLHVPEKRAEMFFRHLYFTDAFHYVEPLAKIEPDIMRKHITSYRYQSEIVRQMKLIGEIPRKVFIRHLLILGLPDLTLEKLNEQLRFFGYLALTDKHTMVRGERLDWLLIRIFEMYEELLKRKDKQDCLRWFQGACRKLDLVFREEGYPRLRFMYFKALKI
;
A
#
# COMPACT_ATOMS: atom_id res chain seq x y z
N MET A 1 28.23 1.50 23.62
CA MET A 1 27.55 1.06 22.38
C MET A 1 26.36 1.96 22.18
N ASP A 2 26.50 2.99 21.35
CA ASP A 2 25.58 4.12 21.27
C ASP A 2 24.47 3.83 20.24
N SER A 3 23.44 3.10 20.66
CA SER A 3 22.28 2.78 19.84
C SER A 3 21.30 3.96 19.86
N ARG A 4 21.56 4.98 19.03
CA ARG A 4 20.65 6.15 18.93
C ARG A 4 19.23 5.82 18.49
N TYR A 5 18.99 4.63 17.92
CA TYR A 5 17.68 4.22 17.43
C TYR A 5 17.13 3.03 18.21
N THR A 6 16.39 3.35 19.27
CA THR A 6 15.81 2.39 20.21
C THR A 6 14.40 1.96 19.78
N VAL A 7 13.92 0.86 20.39
CA VAL A 7 12.55 0.37 20.20
C VAL A 7 11.52 1.41 20.67
N ASP A 8 11.86 2.24 21.65
CA ASP A 8 10.96 3.25 22.22
C ASP A 8 10.68 4.39 21.24
N GLU A 9 11.68 4.77 20.42
CA GLU A 9 11.47 5.79 19.38
C GLU A 9 10.54 5.30 18.28
N VAL A 10 10.65 4.02 17.90
CA VAL A 10 9.73 3.40 16.92
C VAL A 10 8.30 3.39 17.45
N GLU A 11 8.12 3.09 18.74
CA GLU A 11 6.81 3.19 19.39
C GLU A 11 6.28 4.63 19.42
N ALA A 12 7.11 5.61 19.76
CA ALA A 12 6.73 7.01 19.76
C ALA A 12 6.29 7.48 18.36
N LEU A 13 7.01 7.05 17.30
CA LEU A 13 6.61 7.30 15.91
C LEU A 13 5.27 6.65 15.57
N ALA A 14 5.00 5.42 16.03
CA ALA A 14 3.72 4.75 15.82
C ALA A 14 2.56 5.53 16.45
N ARG A 15 2.71 5.94 17.72
CA ARG A 15 1.70 6.72 18.45
C ARG A 15 1.48 8.09 17.81
N LYS A 16 2.55 8.76 17.35
CA LYS A 16 2.44 10.00 16.59
C LYS A 16 1.72 9.82 15.25
N CYS A 17 2.01 8.75 14.51
CA CYS A 17 1.33 8.40 13.27
C CYS A 17 -0.19 8.23 13.47
N ILE A 18 -0.59 7.56 14.55
CA ILE A 18 -2.00 7.43 14.96
C ILE A 18 -2.65 8.80 15.18
N LEU A 19 -1.98 9.69 15.92
CA LEU A 19 -2.50 11.02 16.21
C LEU A 19 -2.65 11.86 14.94
N LEU A 20 -1.65 11.86 14.06
CA LEU A 20 -1.70 12.57 12.79
C LEU A 20 -2.81 12.05 11.86
N GLY A 21 -3.21 10.78 12.01
CA GLY A 21 -4.34 10.19 11.28
C GLY A 21 -5.71 10.76 11.68
N LYS A 22 -5.80 11.49 12.80
CA LYS A 22 -7.03 12.18 13.24
C LYS A 22 -7.20 13.56 12.59
N GLU A 23 -6.16 14.07 11.93
CA GLU A 23 -6.20 15.35 11.23
C GLU A 23 -7.01 15.24 9.92
N LYS A 24 -7.45 16.39 9.40
CA LYS A 24 -8.12 16.43 8.11
C LYS A 24 -7.15 16.04 7.00
N ARG A 25 -7.62 15.18 6.10
CA ARG A 25 -6.90 14.76 4.90
C ARG A 25 -6.54 15.98 4.04
N PRO A 26 -5.26 16.20 3.70
CA PRO A 26 -4.87 17.32 2.86
C PRO A 26 -5.42 17.20 1.43
N GLU A 27 -5.58 15.98 0.92
CA GLU A 27 -6.18 15.70 -0.41
C GLU A 27 -7.63 16.19 -0.49
N LEU A 28 -8.33 16.31 0.64
CA LEU A 28 -9.69 16.82 0.69
C LEU A 28 -9.78 18.30 0.27
N GLN A 29 -8.75 19.10 0.54
CA GLN A 29 -8.72 20.50 0.10
C GLN A 29 -8.64 20.59 -1.43
N TRP A 30 -7.93 19.65 -2.06
CA TRP A 30 -7.86 19.59 -3.51
C TRP A 30 -9.22 19.22 -4.13
N VAL A 31 -9.93 18.23 -3.57
CA VAL A 31 -11.29 17.86 -4.04
C VAL A 31 -12.27 19.02 -3.86
N LYS A 32 -12.21 19.74 -2.74
CA LYS A 32 -13.07 20.89 -2.48
C LYS A 32 -12.90 21.99 -3.51
N LYS A 33 -11.65 22.33 -3.88
CA LYS A 33 -11.37 23.34 -4.90
C LYS A 33 -12.01 23.00 -6.25
N HIS A 34 -11.92 21.74 -6.67
CA HIS A 34 -12.52 21.30 -7.93
C HIS A 34 -14.04 21.30 -7.87
N TYR A 35 -14.59 20.89 -6.73
CA TYR A 35 -16.03 20.96 -6.50
C TYR A 35 -16.56 22.40 -6.53
N GLU A 36 -15.86 23.33 -5.87
CA GLU A 36 -16.18 24.76 -5.86
C GLU A 36 -16.08 25.36 -7.27
N HIS A 37 -15.05 24.98 -8.04
CA HIS A 37 -14.93 25.36 -9.45
C HIS A 37 -16.13 24.90 -10.29
N ILE A 38 -16.59 23.66 -10.14
CA ILE A 38 -17.80 23.18 -10.83
C ILE A 38 -19.04 23.97 -10.40
N GLN A 39 -19.18 24.24 -9.10
CA GLN A 39 -20.30 25.03 -8.58
C GLN A 39 -20.35 26.42 -9.22
N GLU A 40 -19.20 27.11 -9.30
CA GLU A 40 -19.07 28.44 -9.90
C GLU A 40 -19.28 28.42 -11.42
N LYS A 41 -18.61 27.49 -12.13
CA LYS A 41 -18.68 27.36 -13.59
C LYS A 41 -20.10 27.17 -14.10
N TYR A 42 -20.90 26.40 -13.36
CA TYR A 42 -22.29 26.10 -13.71
C TYR A 42 -23.33 26.93 -12.95
N GLN A 43 -22.90 27.95 -12.18
CA GLN A 43 -23.78 28.87 -11.44
C GLN A 43 -24.78 28.15 -10.51
N LEU A 44 -24.33 27.07 -9.87
CA LEU A 44 -25.18 26.24 -9.02
C LEU A 44 -25.36 26.89 -7.64
N LYS A 45 -26.60 27.00 -7.18
CA LYS A 45 -26.99 27.85 -6.03
C LYS A 45 -26.46 27.32 -4.70
N ASN A 46 -26.31 25.99 -4.58
CA ASN A 46 -25.88 25.36 -3.34
C ASN A 46 -25.25 23.98 -3.57
N LYS A 47 -24.63 23.46 -2.51
CA LYS A 47 -23.95 22.15 -2.51
C LYS A 47 -24.87 20.98 -2.87
N THR A 48 -26.16 21.03 -2.54
CA THR A 48 -27.08 19.94 -2.91
C THR A 48 -27.33 19.93 -4.42
N GLU A 49 -27.45 21.10 -5.04
CA GLU A 49 -27.58 21.24 -6.48
C GLU A 49 -26.31 20.78 -7.21
N THR A 50 -25.13 21.12 -6.70
CA THR A 50 -23.85 20.60 -7.22
C THR A 50 -23.71 19.10 -7.04
N ASP A 51 -24.13 18.53 -5.89
CA ASP A 51 -24.13 17.07 -5.70
C ASP A 51 -25.05 16.38 -6.73
N ARG A 52 -26.22 16.97 -7.04
CA ARG A 52 -27.15 16.47 -8.05
C ARG A 52 -26.59 16.57 -9.47
N PHE A 53 -26.00 17.71 -9.81
CA PHE A 53 -25.38 17.94 -11.11
C PHE A 53 -24.23 16.96 -11.38
N LEU A 54 -23.36 16.74 -10.39
CA LEU A 54 -22.28 15.77 -10.51
C LEU A 54 -22.80 14.34 -10.68
N TYR A 55 -23.91 13.99 -10.01
CA TYR A 55 -24.57 12.71 -10.23
C TYR A 55 -25.06 12.54 -11.67
N GLU A 56 -25.75 13.55 -12.19
CA GLU A 56 -26.24 13.59 -13.57
C GLU A 56 -25.08 13.43 -14.58
N LYS A 57 -23.96 14.12 -14.36
CA LYS A 57 -22.74 13.96 -15.17
C LYS A 57 -22.14 12.56 -15.08
N MET A 58 -22.15 11.94 -13.91
CA MET A 58 -21.60 10.59 -13.71
C MET A 58 -22.44 9.48 -14.34
N TYR A 59 -23.77 9.60 -14.30
CA TYR A 59 -24.67 8.49 -14.62
C TYR A 59 -25.56 8.75 -15.86
N GLY A 60 -25.55 9.97 -16.39
CA GLY A 60 -26.31 10.34 -17.58
C GLY A 60 -27.81 10.55 -17.34
N HIS A 61 -28.27 10.50 -16.09
CA HIS A 61 -29.66 10.72 -15.72
C HIS A 61 -29.79 11.44 -14.38
N ALA A 62 -30.92 12.11 -14.16
CA ALA A 62 -31.24 12.74 -12.88
C ALA A 62 -31.44 11.68 -11.78
N PRO A 63 -31.05 11.97 -10.53
CA PRO A 63 -31.33 11.07 -9.42
C PRO A 63 -32.83 11.07 -9.11
N GLU A 64 -33.42 9.87 -8.98
CA GLU A 64 -34.83 9.73 -8.64
C GLU A 64 -35.08 10.02 -7.15
N LYS A 65 -34.09 9.71 -6.32
CA LYS A 65 -34.13 9.89 -4.86
C LYS A 65 -32.95 10.72 -4.38
N SER A 66 -33.19 11.54 -3.35
CA SER A 66 -32.14 12.36 -2.72
C SER A 66 -30.99 11.55 -2.14
N THR A 67 -31.21 10.26 -1.85
CA THR A 67 -30.20 9.33 -1.35
C THR A 67 -29.14 8.94 -2.38
N GLU A 68 -29.44 9.02 -3.68
CA GLU A 68 -28.57 8.51 -4.74
C GLU A 68 -27.28 9.31 -4.91
N PHE A 69 -27.32 10.62 -4.65
CA PHE A 69 -26.17 11.51 -4.69
C PHE A 69 -25.48 11.73 -3.33
N LEU A 70 -25.94 11.08 -2.25
CA LEU A 70 -25.29 11.18 -0.93
C LEU A 70 -23.84 10.69 -0.94
N LYS A 71 -23.50 9.72 -1.80
CA LYS A 71 -22.13 9.25 -1.99
C LYS A 71 -21.19 10.37 -2.42
N ILE A 72 -21.63 11.26 -3.32
CA ILE A 72 -20.84 12.42 -3.79
C ILE A 72 -20.59 13.38 -2.64
N ARG A 73 -21.63 13.66 -1.84
CA ARG A 73 -21.50 14.43 -0.59
C ARG A 73 -20.44 13.83 0.32
N TYR A 74 -20.47 12.52 0.54
CA TYR A 74 -19.49 11.85 1.40
C TYR A 74 -18.07 11.87 0.85
N TRP A 75 -17.90 11.81 -0.48
CA TRP A 75 -16.60 11.94 -1.12
C TRP A 75 -16.02 13.34 -0.97
N ARG A 76 -16.80 14.39 -1.24
CA ARG A 76 -16.33 15.78 -1.09
C ARG A 76 -16.14 16.23 0.36
N THR A 77 -16.77 15.57 1.33
CA THR A 77 -16.55 15.85 2.77
C THR A 77 -15.47 14.96 3.38
N GLY A 78 -14.96 13.97 2.64
CA GLY A 78 -13.86 13.10 3.09
C GLY A 78 -14.28 12.01 4.07
N ASN A 79 -15.59 11.76 4.23
CA ASN A 79 -16.09 10.66 5.07
C ASN A 79 -15.78 9.30 4.43
N TYR A 80 -15.82 9.25 3.10
CA TYR A 80 -15.45 8.08 2.30
C TYR A 80 -14.72 8.54 1.03
N VAL A 81 -14.06 7.61 0.36
CA VAL A 81 -13.58 7.79 -1.03
C VAL A 81 -14.43 6.94 -1.96
N PRO A 82 -14.42 7.18 -3.28
CA PRO A 82 -15.05 6.29 -4.25
C PRO A 82 -14.60 4.82 -4.08
N GLY A 83 -15.57 3.91 -4.06
CA GLY A 83 -15.38 2.51 -3.66
C GLY A 83 -14.71 1.65 -4.74
N SER A 84 -14.93 1.98 -6.01
CA SER A 84 -14.31 1.32 -7.17
C SER A 84 -13.53 2.32 -8.02
N ARG A 85 -12.61 1.81 -8.86
CA ARG A 85 -11.91 2.64 -9.86
C ARG A 85 -12.88 3.29 -10.85
N GLU A 86 -13.89 2.56 -11.29
CA GLU A 86 -14.94 3.11 -12.14
C GLU A 86 -15.62 4.33 -11.50
N GLN A 87 -15.99 4.24 -10.21
CA GLN A 87 -16.53 5.39 -9.49
C GLN A 87 -15.51 6.53 -9.35
N CYS A 88 -14.22 6.23 -9.19
CA CYS A 88 -13.18 7.26 -9.17
C CYS A 88 -13.14 8.01 -10.50
N LEU A 89 -13.12 7.27 -11.62
CA LEU A 89 -13.04 7.83 -12.96
C LEU A 89 -14.30 8.61 -13.32
N LEU A 90 -15.49 8.07 -13.04
CA LEU A 90 -16.75 8.79 -13.24
C LEU A 90 -16.79 10.09 -12.44
N PHE A 91 -16.40 10.03 -11.16
CA PHE A 91 -16.41 11.22 -10.31
C PHE A 91 -15.37 12.25 -10.77
N GLY A 92 -14.19 11.81 -11.20
CA GLY A 92 -13.16 12.69 -11.75
C GLY A 92 -13.58 13.32 -13.08
N ASN A 93 -14.19 12.56 -13.98
CA ASN A 93 -14.73 13.08 -15.23
C ASN A 93 -15.87 14.08 -14.98
N ALA A 94 -16.73 13.82 -13.99
CA ALA A 94 -17.78 14.76 -13.60
C ALA A 94 -17.24 16.05 -12.97
N LEU A 95 -16.08 15.97 -12.31
CA LEU A 95 -15.32 17.13 -11.84
C LEU A 95 -14.50 17.81 -12.95
N GLU A 96 -14.58 17.32 -14.19
CA GLU A 96 -13.90 17.85 -15.37
C GLU A 96 -12.38 17.94 -15.19
N LEU A 97 -11.82 16.94 -14.51
CA LEU A 97 -10.39 16.83 -14.25
C LEU A 97 -9.60 16.58 -15.56
N SER A 98 -8.45 17.22 -15.67
CA SER A 98 -7.42 16.87 -16.65
C SER A 98 -6.82 15.47 -16.41
N GLU A 99 -6.03 14.95 -17.35
CA GLU A 99 -5.38 13.64 -17.21
C GLU A 99 -4.46 13.56 -15.98
N ASP A 100 -3.67 14.61 -15.71
CA ASP A 100 -2.79 14.66 -14.54
C ASP A 100 -3.58 14.77 -13.23
N GLU A 101 -4.71 15.47 -13.23
CA GLU A 101 -5.61 15.56 -12.09
C GLU A 101 -6.35 14.24 -11.83
N LEU A 102 -6.74 13.51 -12.88
CA LEU A 102 -7.26 12.15 -12.77
C LEU A 102 -6.21 11.20 -12.19
N ARG A 103 -4.95 11.33 -12.61
CA ARG A 103 -3.84 10.57 -12.02
C ARG A 103 -3.70 10.87 -10.53
N PHE A 104 -3.73 12.15 -10.13
CA PHE A 104 -3.73 12.53 -8.71
C PHE A 104 -4.96 12.01 -7.95
N MET A 105 -6.14 12.02 -8.57
CA MET A 105 -7.36 11.49 -7.96
C MET A 105 -7.24 9.99 -7.66
N LEU A 106 -6.70 9.20 -8.60
CA LEU A 106 -6.47 7.77 -8.41
C LEU A 106 -5.39 7.51 -7.35
N GLN A 107 -4.22 8.14 -7.49
CA GLN A 107 -3.04 7.84 -6.70
C GLN A 107 -3.05 8.51 -5.32
N GLY A 108 -3.35 9.81 -5.26
CA GLY A 108 -3.37 10.60 -4.04
C GLY A 108 -4.68 10.46 -3.29
N PHE A 109 -5.80 10.85 -3.89
CA PHE A 109 -7.07 10.88 -3.16
C PHE A 109 -7.62 9.48 -2.84
N CYS A 110 -7.49 8.55 -3.78
CA CYS A 110 -8.02 7.19 -3.64
C CYS A 110 -6.98 6.14 -3.22
N ASP A 111 -5.69 6.48 -3.14
CA ASP A 111 -4.58 5.57 -2.76
C ASP A 111 -4.49 4.30 -3.63
N ARG A 112 -4.75 4.45 -4.94
CA ARG A 112 -4.76 3.37 -5.95
C ARG A 112 -3.57 3.47 -6.90
N SER A 113 -3.29 2.39 -7.62
CA SER A 113 -2.42 2.47 -8.81
C SER A 113 -3.08 3.30 -9.91
N GLU A 114 -2.26 3.88 -10.78
CA GLU A 114 -2.71 4.49 -12.03
C GLU A 114 -3.41 3.44 -12.91
N ASP A 115 -2.73 2.31 -13.15
CA ASP A 115 -3.21 1.27 -14.06
C ASP A 115 -3.85 0.08 -13.31
N ILE A 116 -4.71 -0.65 -14.02
CA ILE A 116 -5.26 -1.94 -13.61
C ILE A 116 -5.14 -2.94 -14.76
N TYR A 117 -4.68 -4.16 -14.48
CA TYR A 117 -4.53 -5.20 -15.50
C TYR A 117 -5.48 -6.37 -15.23
N ALA A 118 -6.78 -6.14 -15.44
CA ALA A 118 -7.85 -7.09 -15.08
C ALA A 118 -8.24 -8.05 -16.22
N THR A 119 -7.88 -7.75 -17.47
CA THR A 119 -8.26 -8.53 -18.66
C THR A 119 -7.04 -9.10 -19.38
N GLU A 120 -7.22 -10.13 -20.19
CA GLU A 120 -6.13 -10.71 -21.02
C GLU A 120 -5.50 -9.65 -21.94
N ALA A 121 -6.31 -8.80 -22.57
CA ALA A 121 -5.82 -7.70 -23.38
C ALA A 121 -4.94 -6.73 -22.58
N SER A 122 -5.36 -6.37 -21.36
CA SER A 122 -4.55 -5.49 -20.49
C SER A 122 -3.25 -6.14 -20.01
N GLN A 123 -3.21 -7.48 -19.93
CA GLN A 123 -2.01 -8.23 -19.55
C GLN A 123 -0.98 -8.29 -20.69
N GLN A 124 -1.42 -8.16 -21.95
CA GLN A 124 -0.53 -8.07 -23.11
C GLN A 124 0.04 -6.67 -23.35
N ASN A 125 -0.44 -5.66 -22.61
CA ASN A 125 0.04 -4.29 -22.71
C ASN A 125 1.54 -4.19 -22.39
N GLU A 126 2.28 -3.39 -23.15
CA GLU A 126 3.72 -3.22 -23.00
C GLU A 126 4.14 -2.75 -21.59
N LYS A 127 3.39 -1.79 -21.01
CA LYS A 127 3.62 -1.30 -19.64
C LYS A 127 3.44 -2.42 -18.61
N CYS A 128 2.42 -3.28 -18.80
CA CYS A 128 2.21 -4.46 -17.94
C CYS A 128 3.38 -5.42 -18.02
N ARG A 129 3.81 -5.78 -19.24
CA ARG A 129 4.93 -6.70 -19.47
C ARG A 129 6.24 -6.20 -18.85
N LYS A 130 6.60 -4.94 -19.10
CA LYS A 130 7.79 -4.31 -18.51
C LYS A 130 7.76 -4.34 -16.98
N ARG A 131 6.59 -4.10 -16.37
CA ARG A 131 6.42 -4.19 -14.92
C ARG A 131 6.53 -5.60 -14.39
N GLN A 132 5.98 -6.59 -15.10
CA GLN A 132 6.10 -8.01 -14.73
C GLN A 132 7.55 -8.49 -14.83
N GLU A 133 8.26 -8.12 -15.89
CA GLU A 133 9.69 -8.43 -16.09
C GLU A 133 10.54 -7.83 -14.95
N TYR A 134 10.32 -6.57 -14.62
CA TYR A 134 11.02 -5.93 -13.51
C TYR A 134 10.70 -6.56 -12.14
N LEU A 135 9.43 -6.93 -11.90
CA LEU A 135 9.06 -7.65 -10.67
C LEU A 135 9.72 -9.03 -10.61
N LYS A 136 9.83 -9.72 -11.75
CA LYS A 136 10.55 -10.99 -11.85
C LYS A 136 12.03 -10.82 -11.50
N GLU A 137 12.67 -9.75 -11.99
CA GLU A 137 14.07 -9.44 -11.66
C GLU A 137 14.26 -9.20 -10.15
N ILE A 138 13.36 -8.44 -9.51
CA ILE A 138 13.37 -8.24 -8.06
C ILE A 138 13.26 -9.58 -7.32
N ILE A 139 12.36 -10.47 -7.76
CA ILE A 139 12.18 -11.81 -7.15
C ILE A 139 13.43 -12.68 -7.34
N GLU A 140 14.02 -12.69 -8.53
CA GLU A 140 15.23 -13.44 -8.83
C GLU A 140 16.41 -12.96 -7.96
N ASN A 141 16.57 -11.65 -7.79
CA ASN A 141 17.60 -11.07 -6.93
C ASN A 141 17.37 -11.43 -5.45
N TYR A 142 16.12 -11.35 -4.98
CA TYR A 142 15.75 -11.82 -3.65
C TYR A 142 16.15 -13.29 -3.42
N ILE A 143 15.84 -14.20 -4.35
CA ILE A 143 16.17 -15.62 -4.25
C ILE A 143 17.68 -15.85 -4.22
N LYS A 144 18.43 -15.15 -5.08
CA LYS A 144 19.90 -15.24 -5.14
C LYS A 144 20.57 -14.84 -3.83
N ASN A 145 19.96 -13.91 -3.09
CA ASN A 145 20.47 -13.42 -1.81
C ASN A 145 20.09 -14.30 -0.61
N VAL A 146 19.29 -15.37 -0.80
CA VAL A 146 19.01 -16.33 0.26
C VAL A 146 20.25 -17.18 0.54
N SER A 147 20.75 -17.13 1.78
CA SER A 147 21.95 -17.87 2.15
C SER A 147 21.79 -19.38 2.03
N ARG A 148 22.88 -20.08 1.71
CA ARG A 148 22.91 -21.55 1.60
C ARG A 148 22.46 -22.24 2.89
N ASP A 149 22.86 -21.73 4.04
CA ASP A 149 22.47 -22.30 5.33
C ASP A 149 20.97 -22.16 5.58
N ARG A 150 20.37 -21.04 5.14
CA ARG A 150 18.92 -20.86 5.21
C ARG A 150 18.19 -21.82 4.29
N LEU A 151 18.66 -22.03 3.06
CA LEU A 151 18.09 -23.02 2.13
C LEU A 151 18.15 -24.43 2.72
N LYS A 152 19.29 -24.82 3.31
CA LYS A 152 19.45 -26.10 4.01
C LYS A 152 18.47 -26.25 5.16
N ASN A 153 18.36 -25.25 6.04
CA ASN A 153 17.45 -25.28 7.19
C ASN A 153 15.98 -25.41 6.78
N LEU A 154 15.61 -24.85 5.64
CA LEU A 154 14.27 -24.95 5.07
C LEU A 154 14.06 -26.17 4.17
N HIS A 155 15.07 -27.03 4.02
CA HIS A 155 15.06 -28.19 3.12
C HIS A 155 14.74 -27.82 1.66
N VAL A 156 15.18 -26.64 1.22
CA VAL A 156 14.99 -26.13 -0.14
C VAL A 156 16.23 -26.43 -0.98
N PRO A 157 16.11 -27.18 -2.10
CA PRO A 157 17.22 -27.41 -3.01
C PRO A 157 17.66 -26.11 -3.69
N GLU A 158 18.96 -25.76 -3.63
CA GLU A 158 19.52 -24.53 -4.21
C GLU A 158 19.18 -24.38 -5.70
N LYS A 159 19.33 -25.46 -6.48
CA LYS A 159 19.01 -25.48 -7.92
C LYS A 159 17.52 -25.32 -8.25
N ARG A 160 16.63 -25.36 -7.25
CA ARG A 160 15.17 -25.23 -7.43
C ARG A 160 14.57 -24.14 -6.54
N ALA A 161 15.38 -23.25 -5.96
CA ALA A 161 14.91 -22.27 -4.98
C ALA A 161 13.76 -21.39 -5.50
N GLU A 162 13.73 -21.10 -6.80
CA GLU A 162 12.62 -20.41 -7.49
C GLU A 162 11.26 -21.10 -7.33
N MET A 163 11.22 -22.44 -7.38
CA MET A 163 9.99 -23.21 -7.19
C MET A 163 9.47 -23.10 -5.75
N PHE A 164 10.35 -22.73 -4.81
CA PHE A 164 10.04 -22.54 -3.41
C PHE A 164 9.88 -21.07 -3.02
N PHE A 165 9.83 -20.13 -3.98
CA PHE A 165 9.70 -18.70 -3.73
C PHE A 165 8.63 -18.37 -2.69
N ARG A 166 7.42 -18.96 -2.82
CA ARG A 166 6.33 -18.75 -1.86
C ARG A 166 6.73 -19.10 -0.42
N HIS A 167 7.43 -20.21 -0.22
CA HIS A 167 7.83 -20.68 1.10
C HIS A 167 8.86 -19.74 1.71
N LEU A 168 9.85 -19.33 0.90
CA LEU A 168 10.87 -18.37 1.30
C LEU A 168 10.24 -17.02 1.67
N TYR A 169 9.44 -16.47 0.76
CA TYR A 169 8.75 -15.19 0.91
C TYR A 169 7.85 -15.17 2.15
N PHE A 170 7.04 -16.21 2.33
CA PHE A 170 6.14 -16.29 3.48
C PHE A 170 6.92 -16.41 4.78
N THR A 171 8.00 -17.19 4.82
CA THR A 171 8.88 -17.27 5.99
C THR A 171 9.44 -15.89 6.36
N ASP A 172 9.89 -15.10 5.38
CA ASP A 172 10.39 -13.76 5.66
C ASP A 172 9.33 -12.77 6.09
N ALA A 173 8.12 -12.87 5.55
CA ALA A 173 6.99 -12.08 6.00
C ALA A 173 6.76 -12.18 7.52
N PHE A 174 7.00 -13.36 8.14
CA PHE A 174 6.84 -13.50 9.61
C PHE A 174 7.83 -12.70 10.42
N HIS A 175 9.03 -12.47 9.88
CA HIS A 175 10.03 -11.71 10.61
C HIS A 175 9.59 -10.24 10.82
N TYR A 176 8.55 -9.77 10.14
CA TYR A 176 8.06 -8.38 10.24
C TYR A 176 6.81 -8.18 11.08
N VAL A 177 6.17 -9.23 11.60
CA VAL A 177 4.90 -9.13 12.35
C VAL A 177 5.07 -9.63 13.78
N GLU A 178 4.37 -9.00 14.73
CA GLU A 178 4.43 -9.44 16.12
C GLU A 178 3.59 -10.71 16.29
N PRO A 179 4.16 -11.84 16.75
CA PRO A 179 3.41 -13.06 16.99
C PRO A 179 2.25 -12.83 17.97
N LEU A 180 1.10 -13.48 17.73
CA LEU A 180 -0.09 -13.39 18.58
C LEU A 180 -0.02 -14.31 19.83
N ALA A 181 1.18 -14.62 20.34
CA ALA A 181 1.58 -15.83 21.10
C ALA A 181 2.19 -16.89 20.17
N LYS A 182 2.78 -17.97 20.74
CA LYS A 182 3.47 -19.06 20.00
C LYS A 182 2.64 -19.42 18.78
N ILE A 183 3.01 -18.91 17.61
CA ILE A 183 2.41 -19.33 16.35
C ILE A 183 2.76 -20.81 16.28
N GLU A 184 1.77 -21.66 16.44
CA GLU A 184 2.00 -23.09 16.33
C GLU A 184 2.62 -23.33 14.95
N PRO A 185 3.75 -24.05 14.87
CA PRO A 185 4.37 -24.43 13.59
C PRO A 185 3.37 -25.05 12.61
N ASP A 186 2.28 -25.61 13.11
CA ASP A 186 1.18 -26.17 12.33
C ASP A 186 0.30 -25.11 11.64
N ILE A 187 0.11 -23.94 12.23
CA ILE A 187 -0.59 -22.81 11.59
C ILE A 187 0.25 -22.31 10.41
N MET A 188 1.57 -22.18 10.60
CA MET A 188 2.51 -21.83 9.53
C MET A 188 2.42 -22.81 8.37
N ARG A 189 2.50 -24.13 8.66
CA ARG A 189 2.43 -25.19 7.65
C ARG A 189 1.10 -25.20 6.90
N LYS A 190 -0.03 -25.04 7.62
CA LYS A 190 -1.38 -24.98 7.02
C LYS A 190 -1.54 -23.77 6.08
N HIS A 191 -0.99 -22.61 6.41
CA HIS A 191 -1.13 -21.42 5.58
C HIS A 191 -0.20 -21.40 4.37
N ILE A 192 1.04 -21.87 4.51
CA ILE A 192 1.98 -22.04 3.39
C ILE A 192 1.39 -22.94 2.31
N THR A 193 0.63 -23.95 2.71
CA THR A 193 0.00 -24.93 1.82
C THR A 193 -1.40 -24.51 1.35
N SER A 194 -1.93 -23.39 1.85
CA SER A 194 -3.27 -22.90 1.49
C SER A 194 -3.37 -22.49 0.02
N TYR A 195 -4.33 -23.09 -0.69
CA TYR A 195 -4.64 -22.72 -2.07
C TYR A 195 -5.05 -21.25 -2.21
N ARG A 196 -5.79 -20.70 -1.24
CA ARG A 196 -6.24 -19.30 -1.27
C ARG A 196 -5.06 -18.32 -1.25
N TYR A 197 -4.06 -18.60 -0.41
CA TYR A 197 -2.83 -17.80 -0.35
C TYR A 197 -2.02 -17.94 -1.65
N GLN A 198 -1.94 -19.16 -2.21
CA GLN A 198 -1.31 -19.39 -3.52
C GLN A 198 -1.95 -18.55 -4.62
N SER A 199 -3.28 -18.56 -4.72
CA SER A 199 -3.97 -17.77 -5.75
C SER A 199 -3.75 -16.27 -5.55
N GLU A 200 -3.74 -15.77 -4.31
CA GLU A 200 -3.51 -14.36 -4.00
C GLU A 200 -2.09 -13.91 -4.36
N ILE A 201 -1.06 -14.66 -3.95
CA ILE A 201 0.33 -14.30 -4.24
C ILE A 201 0.60 -14.38 -5.75
N VAL A 202 0.09 -15.40 -6.46
CA VAL A 202 0.25 -15.49 -7.92
C VAL A 202 -0.43 -14.31 -8.60
N ARG A 203 -1.64 -13.93 -8.17
CA ARG A 203 -2.34 -12.77 -8.71
C ARG A 203 -1.52 -11.48 -8.52
N GLN A 204 -0.96 -11.27 -7.33
CA GLN A 204 -0.15 -10.10 -6.99
C GLN A 204 1.15 -10.06 -7.80
N MET A 205 1.87 -11.18 -7.89
CA MET A 205 3.14 -11.27 -8.63
C MET A 205 2.96 -11.18 -10.15
N LYS A 206 1.77 -11.49 -10.66
CA LYS A 206 1.41 -11.26 -12.07
C LYS A 206 0.74 -9.91 -12.32
N LEU A 207 0.64 -9.04 -11.31
CA LEU A 207 -0.02 -7.73 -11.41
C LEU A 207 -1.48 -7.80 -11.89
N ILE A 208 -2.19 -8.89 -11.59
CA ILE A 208 -3.55 -9.12 -12.08
C ILE A 208 -4.56 -8.34 -11.20
N GLY A 209 -5.39 -7.54 -11.87
CA GLY A 209 -6.40 -6.71 -11.23
C GLY A 209 -5.79 -5.57 -10.42
N GLU A 210 -6.53 -5.11 -9.41
CA GLU A 210 -6.09 -4.01 -8.56
C GLU A 210 -5.34 -4.51 -7.34
N ILE A 211 -4.11 -4.05 -7.17
CA ILE A 211 -3.28 -4.34 -6.01
C ILE A 211 -3.22 -3.09 -5.13
N PRO A 212 -3.62 -3.16 -3.86
CA PRO A 212 -3.54 -2.00 -2.97
C PRO A 212 -2.09 -1.53 -2.80
N ARG A 213 -1.85 -0.21 -2.81
CA ARG A 213 -0.51 0.38 -2.66
C ARG A 213 0.23 -0.14 -1.42
N LYS A 214 -0.46 -0.19 -0.27
CA LYS A 214 0.10 -0.75 0.97
C LYS A 214 0.56 -2.20 0.84
N VAL A 215 -0.17 -3.02 0.08
CA VAL A 215 0.21 -4.42 -0.19
C VAL A 215 1.47 -4.46 -1.05
N PHE A 216 1.55 -3.58 -2.04
CA PHE A 216 2.71 -3.48 -2.92
C PHE A 216 3.97 -2.98 -2.19
N ILE A 217 3.85 -1.96 -1.34
CA ILE A 217 4.94 -1.50 -0.45
C ILE A 217 5.51 -2.68 0.35
N ARG A 218 4.65 -3.48 0.97
CA ARG A 218 5.08 -4.67 1.72
C ARG A 218 5.87 -5.66 0.87
N HIS A 219 5.44 -5.92 -0.38
CA HIS A 219 6.18 -6.80 -1.28
C HIS A 219 7.58 -6.25 -1.56
N LEU A 220 7.68 -4.96 -1.89
CA LEU A 220 8.97 -4.31 -2.16
C LEU A 220 9.91 -4.36 -0.95
N LEU A 221 9.38 -4.18 0.28
CA LEU A 221 10.17 -4.29 1.50
C LEU A 221 10.74 -5.69 1.70
N ILE A 222 9.89 -6.72 1.59
CA ILE A 222 10.31 -8.12 1.81
C ILE A 222 11.33 -8.56 0.75
N LEU A 223 11.12 -8.15 -0.50
CA LEU A 223 11.98 -8.56 -1.61
C LEU A 223 13.27 -7.74 -1.73
N GLY A 224 13.25 -6.48 -1.29
CA GLY A 224 14.34 -5.54 -1.52
C GLY A 224 15.32 -5.38 -0.35
N LEU A 225 14.89 -5.60 0.90
CA LEU A 225 15.79 -5.48 2.04
C LEU A 225 16.79 -6.64 2.09
N PRO A 226 18.06 -6.41 2.45
CA PRO A 226 18.61 -5.19 3.07
C PRO A 226 19.18 -4.13 2.10
N ASP A 227 19.00 -4.27 0.79
CA ASP A 227 19.59 -3.36 -0.20
C ASP A 227 18.64 -2.22 -0.60
N LEU A 228 17.41 -2.23 -0.11
CA LEU A 228 16.39 -1.25 -0.42
C LEU A 228 16.60 0.06 0.34
N THR A 229 16.71 1.15 -0.41
CA THR A 229 16.68 2.53 0.11
C THR A 229 15.29 3.17 -0.09
N LEU A 230 15.03 4.27 0.60
CA LEU A 230 13.83 5.09 0.42
C LEU A 230 13.72 5.63 -1.00
N GLU A 231 14.84 6.08 -1.56
CA GLU A 231 14.92 6.51 -2.96
C GLU A 231 14.50 5.37 -3.88
N LYS A 232 15.06 4.17 -3.68
CA LYS A 232 14.74 3.02 -4.51
C LYS A 232 13.29 2.57 -4.37
N LEU A 233 12.75 2.57 -3.15
CA LEU A 233 11.34 2.29 -2.90
C LEU A 233 10.44 3.28 -3.66
N ASN A 234 10.77 4.57 -3.63
CA ASN A 234 10.01 5.61 -4.32
C ASN A 234 10.09 5.49 -5.84
N GLU A 235 11.26 5.16 -6.40
CA GLU A 235 11.41 4.82 -7.81
C GLU A 235 10.52 3.64 -8.21
N GLN A 236 10.56 2.56 -7.44
CA GLN A 236 9.77 1.37 -7.70
C GLN A 236 8.28 1.68 -7.61
N LEU A 237 7.81 2.40 -6.59
CA LEU A 237 6.41 2.80 -6.48
C LEU A 237 5.94 3.59 -7.71
N ARG A 238 6.71 4.60 -8.15
CA ARG A 238 6.39 5.37 -9.36
C ARG A 238 6.36 4.48 -10.59
N PHE A 239 7.36 3.61 -10.76
CA PHE A 239 7.45 2.70 -11.88
C PHE A 239 6.22 1.78 -11.97
N PHE A 240 5.75 1.26 -10.83
CA PHE A 240 4.53 0.44 -10.75
C PHE A 240 3.23 1.26 -10.73
N GLY A 241 3.29 2.58 -10.91
CA GLY A 241 2.13 3.45 -11.08
C GLY A 241 1.46 3.86 -9.76
N TYR A 242 2.18 3.79 -8.65
CA TYR A 242 1.75 4.29 -7.35
C TYR A 242 2.37 5.64 -7.04
N LEU A 243 1.76 6.39 -6.13
CA LEU A 243 2.37 7.57 -5.56
C LEU A 243 3.64 7.18 -4.77
N ALA A 244 4.72 7.93 -4.95
CA ALA A 244 5.89 7.86 -4.07
C ALA A 244 5.49 8.20 -2.63
N LEU A 245 6.28 7.78 -1.64
CA LEU A 245 6.06 8.16 -0.25
C LEU A 245 6.21 9.68 -0.10
N THR A 246 5.23 10.33 0.54
CA THR A 246 5.34 11.74 0.93
C THR A 246 4.78 11.97 2.34
N ASP A 247 5.35 12.93 3.06
CA ASP A 247 4.91 13.28 4.43
C ASP A 247 3.45 13.70 4.51
N LYS A 248 2.92 14.25 3.42
CA LYS A 248 1.59 14.82 3.36
C LYS A 248 0.54 13.83 2.87
N HIS A 249 0.93 12.69 2.29
CA HIS A 249 -0.06 11.73 1.79
C HIS A 249 -0.87 11.10 2.92
N THR A 250 -2.14 10.83 2.65
CA THR A 250 -2.99 10.00 3.51
C THR A 250 -3.55 8.81 2.76
N MET A 251 -3.61 7.68 3.43
CA MET A 251 -4.44 6.56 2.98
C MET A 251 -5.92 6.97 2.97
N VAL A 252 -6.78 6.13 2.38
CA VAL A 252 -8.21 6.40 2.16
C VAL A 252 -9.02 6.83 3.40
N ARG A 253 -8.56 6.55 4.63
CA ARG A 253 -9.22 6.95 5.88
C ARG A 253 -8.41 7.95 6.72
N GLY A 254 -7.38 8.57 6.12
CA GLY A 254 -6.57 9.58 6.78
C GLY A 254 -5.29 9.04 7.42
N GLU A 255 -5.06 7.72 7.40
CA GLU A 255 -3.87 7.15 8.01
C GLU A 255 -2.57 7.66 7.36
N ARG A 256 -1.56 7.94 8.18
CA ARG A 256 -0.30 8.60 7.80
C ARG A 256 0.85 7.61 7.65
N LEU A 257 0.61 6.53 6.91
CA LEU A 257 1.59 5.46 6.73
C LEU A 257 2.88 5.96 6.06
N ASP A 258 2.77 6.80 5.04
CA ASP A 258 3.94 7.34 4.33
C ASP A 258 4.86 8.13 5.26
N TRP A 259 4.29 9.02 6.07
CA TRP A 259 5.03 9.77 7.09
C TRP A 259 5.84 8.83 7.98
N LEU A 260 5.21 7.77 8.49
CA LEU A 260 5.90 6.79 9.34
C LEU A 260 7.03 6.07 8.59
N LEU A 261 6.75 5.55 7.40
CA LEU A 261 7.71 4.77 6.61
C LEU A 261 8.94 5.60 6.26
N ILE A 262 8.77 6.87 5.90
CA ILE A 262 9.88 7.78 5.61
C ILE A 262 10.84 7.87 6.82
N ARG A 263 10.32 8.10 8.03
CA ARG A 263 11.19 8.20 9.23
C ARG A 263 11.87 6.88 9.56
N ILE A 264 11.17 5.75 9.41
CA ILE A 264 11.77 4.43 9.64
C ILE A 264 12.90 4.16 8.63
N PHE A 265 12.74 4.57 7.38
CA PHE A 265 13.80 4.48 6.37
C PHE A 265 14.96 5.41 6.64
N GLU A 266 14.72 6.65 7.07
CA GLU A 266 15.79 7.59 7.47
C GLU A 266 16.65 6.99 8.59
N MET A 267 16.00 6.39 9.61
CA MET A 267 16.69 5.68 10.69
C MET A 267 17.47 4.47 10.16
N TYR A 268 16.87 3.69 9.26
CA TYR A 268 17.47 2.49 8.66
C TYR A 268 18.72 2.82 7.83
N GLU A 269 18.65 3.83 6.97
CA GLU A 269 19.76 4.23 6.11
C GLU A 269 20.91 4.83 6.91
N GLU A 270 20.63 5.54 8.00
CA GLU A 270 21.66 5.97 8.95
C GLU A 270 22.37 4.79 9.63
N LEU A 271 21.65 3.70 9.92
CA LEU A 271 22.25 2.48 10.46
C LEU A 271 23.13 1.77 9.42
N LEU A 272 22.70 1.73 8.15
CA LEU A 272 23.47 1.13 7.05
C LEU A 272 24.86 1.77 6.87
N LYS A 273 25.03 3.04 7.24
CA LYS A 273 26.34 3.72 7.20
C LYS A 273 27.35 3.21 8.24
N ARG A 274 26.89 2.46 9.26
CA ARG A 274 27.67 2.16 10.47
C ARG A 274 27.67 0.69 10.88
N LYS A 275 26.70 -0.09 10.40
CA LYS A 275 26.50 -1.49 10.79
C LYS A 275 26.44 -2.38 9.56
N ASP A 276 26.65 -3.67 9.77
CA ASP A 276 26.45 -4.68 8.74
C ASP A 276 24.99 -4.70 8.25
N LYS A 277 24.80 -5.01 6.96
CA LYS A 277 23.47 -5.05 6.32
C LYS A 277 22.51 -6.01 7.02
N GLN A 278 23.01 -7.14 7.51
CA GLN A 278 22.19 -8.12 8.20
C GLN A 278 21.75 -7.65 9.60
N ASP A 279 22.60 -6.91 10.30
CA ASP A 279 22.21 -6.24 11.55
C ASP A 279 21.14 -5.18 11.31
N CYS A 280 21.29 -4.40 10.26
CA CYS A 280 20.30 -3.39 9.87
C CYS A 280 18.96 -4.05 9.48
N LEU A 281 18.99 -5.17 8.75
CA LEU A 281 17.79 -5.96 8.44
C LEU A 281 17.08 -6.43 9.71
N ARG A 282 17.82 -7.01 10.65
CA ARG A 282 17.27 -7.47 11.94
C ARG A 282 16.64 -6.34 12.71
N TRP A 283 17.27 -5.16 12.72
CA TRP A 283 16.72 -3.96 13.34
C TRP A 283 15.42 -3.54 12.66
N PHE A 284 15.38 -3.45 11.32
CA PHE A 284 14.18 -3.04 10.57
C PHE A 284 13.01 -4.00 10.79
N GLN A 285 13.30 -5.31 10.76
CA GLN A 285 12.34 -6.35 11.10
C GLN A 285 11.80 -6.18 12.53
N GLY A 286 12.69 -5.92 13.50
CA GLY A 286 12.31 -5.62 14.87
C GLY A 286 11.43 -4.36 15.01
N ALA A 287 11.77 -3.29 14.30
CA ALA A 287 10.98 -2.07 14.25
C ALA A 287 9.57 -2.36 13.71
N CYS A 288 9.46 -3.10 12.60
CA CYS A 288 8.17 -3.49 12.01
C CYS A 288 7.32 -4.35 12.97
N ARG A 289 7.92 -5.29 13.70
CA ARG A 289 7.20 -6.06 14.74
C ARG A 289 6.65 -5.15 15.84
N LYS A 290 7.47 -4.22 16.34
CA LYS A 290 7.02 -3.24 17.34
C LYS A 290 5.87 -2.36 16.83
N LEU A 291 5.96 -1.87 15.58
CA LEU A 291 4.87 -1.12 14.95
C LEU A 291 3.59 -1.96 14.86
N ASP A 292 3.70 -3.23 14.43
CA ASP A 292 2.55 -4.15 14.34
C ASP A 292 1.87 -4.36 15.69
N LEU A 293 2.66 -4.54 16.77
CA LEU A 293 2.18 -4.64 18.14
C LEU A 293 1.40 -3.41 18.56
N VAL A 294 2.00 -2.22 18.44
CA VAL A 294 1.37 -0.95 18.87
C VAL A 294 0.08 -0.71 18.09
N PHE A 295 0.08 -0.89 16.76
CA PHE A 295 -1.14 -0.70 15.97
C PHE A 295 -2.22 -1.72 16.28
N ARG A 296 -1.85 -2.93 16.72
CA ARG A 296 -2.81 -3.94 17.18
C ARG A 296 -3.45 -3.51 18.51
N GLU A 297 -2.63 -3.14 19.49
CA GLU A 297 -3.09 -2.75 20.83
C GLU A 297 -3.93 -1.47 20.82
N GLU A 298 -3.54 -0.50 20.00
CA GLU A 298 -4.27 0.77 19.84
C GLU A 298 -5.51 0.65 18.94
N GLY A 299 -5.77 -0.51 18.33
CA GLY A 299 -6.96 -0.73 17.51
C GLY A 299 -6.91 -0.11 16.10
N TYR A 300 -5.72 0.02 15.50
CA TYR A 300 -5.49 0.57 14.15
C TYR A 300 -5.06 -0.49 13.12
N PRO A 301 -5.92 -1.47 12.77
CA PRO A 301 -5.55 -2.59 11.89
C PRO A 301 -5.15 -2.19 10.47
N ARG A 302 -5.50 -0.97 10.02
CA ARG A 302 -5.13 -0.45 8.71
C ARG A 302 -3.68 0.03 8.64
N LEU A 303 -3.10 0.43 9.77
CA LEU A 303 -1.68 0.79 9.88
C LEU A 303 -0.76 -0.44 9.99
N ARG A 304 -1.32 -1.63 10.27
CA ARG A 304 -0.59 -2.91 10.22
C ARG A 304 -0.25 -3.29 8.76
N PHE A 305 0.77 -2.65 8.19
CA PHE A 305 1.11 -2.76 6.77
C PHE A 305 1.83 -4.06 6.43
N MET A 306 2.64 -4.61 7.35
CA MET A 306 3.31 -5.90 7.18
C MET A 306 2.40 -7.10 7.43
N TYR A 307 1.24 -6.88 8.07
CA TYR A 307 0.31 -7.95 8.40
C TYR A 307 -0.43 -8.51 7.17
N PHE A 308 -0.32 -9.83 6.96
CA PHE A 308 -1.07 -10.53 5.92
C PHE A 308 -2.42 -10.99 6.47
N LYS A 309 -3.50 -10.80 5.72
CA LYS A 309 -4.82 -11.34 6.08
C LYS A 309 -4.80 -12.86 6.26
N ALA A 310 -3.93 -13.54 5.52
CA ALA A 310 -3.68 -14.97 5.66
C ALA A 310 -3.12 -15.38 7.04
N LEU A 311 -2.70 -14.43 7.88
CA LEU A 311 -2.23 -14.65 9.25
C LEU A 311 -3.30 -14.40 10.31
N LYS A 312 -4.53 -14.05 9.87
CA LYS A 312 -5.67 -13.90 10.76
C LYS A 312 -6.13 -15.29 11.17
N ILE A 313 -5.79 -15.65 12.40
CA ILE A 313 -6.36 -16.78 13.15
C ILE A 313 -7.83 -16.50 13.40
#